data_AF-A0A2V4N9U4-F1
#
_entry.id   AF-A0A2V4N9U4-F1
#
_cell.length_a   1.000
_cell.length_b   1.000
_cell.length_c   1.000
_cell.angle_alpha   90.00
_cell.angle_beta   90.00
_cell.angle_gamma   90.00
#
_symmetry.space_group_name_H-M   'P 1'
#
loop_
_entity.id
_entity.type
_entity.pdbx_description
1 polymer ?
#
loop_
_entity_poly.entity_id
_entity_poly.type
_entity_poly.pdbx_seq_one_letter_code
_entity_poly.pdbx_strand_id
1 'polypeptide(L)'
;MPGIEIPAIPRSWRFPAQLASVPRVRRAIFDALPKPCPPQLSYELRLLASELATNAIKYGASAGEDETIELVFWTADGYYWLAVSDPGEGWPRLRTSDGEASGGRGLVLVEALSEVWGVAPRAVRGKAVVAGVRRTGW
;
A
#
# COMPACT_ATOMS: atom_id res chain seq x y z
N MET A 1 0.56 -35.74 8.03
CA MET A 1 -0.33 -34.96 7.15
C MET A 1 0.17 -33.54 7.18
N PRO A 2 0.41 -32.86 6.04
CA PRO A 2 0.71 -31.43 6.10
C PRO A 2 -0.52 -30.74 6.72
N GLY A 3 -0.31 -30.06 7.85
CA GLY A 3 -1.38 -29.33 8.55
C GLY A 3 -1.95 -28.29 7.58
N ILE A 4 -3.28 -28.16 7.55
CA ILE A 4 -3.92 -27.08 6.82
C ILE A 4 -3.38 -25.77 7.40
N GLU A 5 -2.54 -25.08 6.64
CA GLU A 5 -2.07 -23.75 6.99
C GLU A 5 -3.26 -22.82 6.75
N ILE A 6 -3.94 -22.43 7.83
CA ILE A 6 -5.03 -21.46 7.74
C ILE A 6 -4.40 -20.15 7.29
N PRO A 7 -4.77 -19.59 6.11
CA PRO A 7 -4.19 -18.34 5.66
C PRO A 7 -4.50 -17.25 6.67
N ALA A 8 -3.49 -16.42 6.97
CA ALA A 8 -3.68 -15.28 7.86
C ALA A 8 -4.80 -14.40 7.29
N ILE A 9 -5.83 -14.14 8.11
CA ILE A 9 -6.92 -13.24 7.72
C ILE A 9 -6.30 -11.87 7.42
N PRO A 10 -6.50 -11.31 6.21
CA PRO A 10 -5.99 -9.98 5.88
C PRO A 10 -6.50 -8.94 6.88
N ARG A 11 -5.60 -8.06 7.31
CA ARG A 11 -5.99 -6.89 8.11
C ARG A 11 -6.39 -5.78 7.15
N SER A 12 -7.54 -5.15 7.41
CA SER A 12 -8.05 -4.07 6.58
C SER A 12 -8.40 -2.84 7.41
N TRP A 13 -8.07 -1.66 6.89
CA TRP A 13 -8.45 -0.38 7.47
C TRP A 13 -9.03 0.54 6.40
N ARG A 14 -9.92 1.43 6.82
CA ARG A 14 -10.44 2.51 5.98
C ARG A 14 -10.04 3.85 6.56
N PHE A 15 -9.64 4.76 5.69
CA PHE A 15 -9.26 6.12 6.06
C PHE A 15 -9.94 7.12 5.14
N PRO A 16 -10.28 8.32 5.63
CA PRO A 16 -10.62 9.44 4.74
C PRO A 16 -9.51 9.65 3.73
N ALA A 17 -9.87 9.93 2.47
CA ALA A 17 -8.94 10.17 1.37
C ALA A 17 -8.30 11.58 1.47
N GLN A 18 -7.62 11.83 2.58
CA GLN A 18 -7.00 13.10 2.94
C GLN A 18 -5.54 12.86 3.35
N LEU A 19 -4.62 13.76 2.97
CA LEU A 19 -3.20 13.59 3.28
C LEU A 19 -2.93 13.51 4.80
N ALA A 20 -3.79 14.09 5.62
CA ALA A 20 -3.76 13.97 7.08
C ALA A 20 -3.96 12.52 7.59
N SER A 21 -4.47 11.62 6.77
CA SER A 21 -4.62 10.19 7.08
C SER A 21 -3.31 9.40 6.96
N VAL A 22 -2.32 9.89 6.22
CA VAL A 22 -1.08 9.12 5.93
C VAL A 22 -0.29 8.72 7.19
N PRO A 23 -0.16 9.55 8.24
CA PRO A 23 0.45 9.11 9.51
C PRO A 23 -0.31 7.94 10.17
N ARG A 24 -1.64 7.90 10.06
CA ARG A 24 -2.47 6.81 10.59
C ARG A 24 -2.29 5.52 9.80
N VAL A 25 -2.12 5.62 8.47
CA VAL A 25 -1.76 4.49 7.60
C VAL A 25 -0.43 3.87 8.05
N ARG A 26 0.61 4.69 8.26
CA ARG A 26 1.90 4.19 8.77
C ARG A 26 1.76 3.49 10.11
N ARG A 27 0.96 4.07 11.01
CA ARG A 27 0.78 3.53 12.36
C ARG A 27 0.05 2.19 12.32
N ALA A 28 -0.96 2.05 11.47
CA ALA A 28 -1.67 0.80 11.27
C ALA A 28 -0.73 -0.33 10.84
N ILE A 29 0.19 -0.06 9.90
CA ILE A 29 1.22 -1.03 9.51
C ILE A 29 2.17 -1.33 10.66
N PHE A 30 2.68 -0.30 11.34
CA PHE A 30 3.57 -0.50 12.50
C PHE A 30 2.96 -1.44 13.56
N ASP A 31 1.68 -1.22 13.89
CA ASP A 31 0.98 -1.99 14.92
C ASP A 31 0.61 -3.40 14.45
N ALA A 32 0.50 -3.63 13.13
CA ALA A 32 0.15 -4.91 12.53
C ALA A 32 1.35 -5.86 12.31
N LEU A 33 2.57 -5.35 12.34
CA LEU A 33 3.78 -6.16 12.16
C LEU A 33 3.98 -7.14 13.34
N PRO A 34 4.53 -8.34 13.07
CA PRO A 34 4.92 -9.26 14.14
C PRO A 34 5.98 -8.61 15.03
N LYS A 35 6.06 -9.02 16.29
CA LYS A 35 7.05 -8.50 17.25
C LYS A 35 7.89 -9.66 17.80
N PRO A 36 9.24 -9.60 17.73
CA PRO A 36 10.04 -8.52 17.15
C PRO A 36 9.96 -8.48 15.61
N CYS A 37 10.11 -7.28 15.04
CA CYS A 37 10.25 -7.07 13.59
C CYS A 37 11.59 -6.37 13.31
N PRO A 38 12.35 -6.80 12.29
CA PRO A 38 13.56 -6.09 11.86
C PRO A 38 13.26 -4.61 11.60
N PRO A 39 14.06 -3.67 12.14
CA PRO A 39 13.81 -2.23 11.99
C PRO A 39 13.72 -1.76 10.53
N GLN A 40 14.56 -2.34 9.65
CA GLN A 40 14.59 -2.02 8.23
C GLN A 40 13.29 -2.42 7.53
N LEU A 41 12.85 -3.67 7.71
CA LEU A 41 11.58 -4.16 7.17
C LEU A 41 10.39 -3.32 7.67
N SER A 42 10.38 -2.99 8.97
CA SER A 42 9.36 -2.11 9.54
C SER A 42 9.37 -0.72 8.88
N TYR A 43 10.54 -0.16 8.60
CA TYR A 43 10.67 1.11 7.90
C TYR A 43 10.16 1.03 6.45
N GLU A 44 10.61 0.03 5.68
CA GLU A 44 10.23 -0.18 4.28
C GLU A 44 8.73 -0.33 4.12
N LEU A 45 8.08 -1.19 4.91
CA LEU A 45 6.63 -1.40 4.84
C LEU A 45 5.82 -0.14 5.19
N ARG A 46 6.28 0.65 6.17
CA ARG A 46 5.62 1.91 6.51
C ARG A 46 5.81 2.99 5.44
N LEU A 47 6.99 3.04 4.84
CA LEU A 47 7.27 3.98 3.75
C LEU A 47 6.44 3.61 2.52
N LEU A 48 6.46 2.34 2.11
CA LEU A 48 5.65 1.82 1.02
C LEU A 48 4.16 2.12 1.22
N ALA A 49 3.62 1.84 2.41
CA ALA A 49 2.22 2.16 2.72
C ALA A 49 1.92 3.68 2.64
N SER A 50 2.88 4.53 3.02
CA SER A 50 2.72 5.99 2.90
C SER A 50 2.66 6.45 1.46
N GLU A 51 3.53 5.91 0.61
CA GLU A 51 3.59 6.26 -0.80
C GLU A 51 2.34 5.77 -1.54
N LEU A 52 1.91 4.53 -1.28
CA LEU A 52 0.66 3.98 -1.83
C LEU A 52 -0.55 4.81 -1.42
N ALA A 53 -0.68 5.17 -0.14
CA ALA A 53 -1.76 6.03 0.34
C ALA A 53 -1.70 7.44 -0.25
N THR A 54 -0.51 8.03 -0.35
CA THR A 54 -0.33 9.36 -0.93
C THR A 54 -0.72 9.38 -2.41
N ASN A 55 -0.33 8.35 -3.17
CA ASN A 55 -0.71 8.20 -4.57
C ASN A 55 -2.22 8.01 -4.73
N ALA A 56 -2.83 7.15 -3.92
CA ALA A 56 -4.27 6.92 -3.90
C ALA A 56 -5.05 8.21 -3.59
N ILE A 57 -4.61 8.99 -2.61
CA ILE A 57 -5.25 10.27 -2.22
C ILE A 57 -5.08 11.33 -3.32
N LYS A 58 -3.88 11.49 -3.87
CA LYS A 58 -3.59 12.55 -4.85
C LYS A 58 -4.16 12.28 -6.24
N TYR A 59 -4.24 11.01 -6.63
CA TYR A 59 -4.54 10.62 -8.02
C TYR A 59 -5.76 9.71 -8.17
N GLY A 60 -6.30 9.21 -7.06
CA GLY A 60 -7.39 8.24 -7.04
C GLY A 60 -8.71 8.77 -6.48
N ALA A 61 -8.68 9.71 -5.54
CA ALA A 61 -9.92 10.34 -5.07
C ALA A 61 -10.44 11.34 -6.11
N SER A 62 -11.67 11.15 -6.59
CA SER A 62 -12.44 12.27 -7.16
C SER A 62 -12.67 13.29 -6.04
N ALA A 63 -12.75 14.58 -6.36
CA ALA A 63 -12.74 15.69 -5.40
C ALA A 63 -14.00 15.80 -4.48
N GLY A 64 -14.55 14.67 -4.02
CA GLY A 64 -15.63 14.62 -3.03
C GLY A 64 -15.07 14.50 -1.61
N GLU A 65 -15.68 15.22 -0.66
CA GLU A 65 -15.21 15.34 0.72
C GLU A 65 -15.36 14.05 1.57
N ASP A 66 -16.15 13.08 1.09
CA ASP A 66 -16.48 11.83 1.80
C ASP A 66 -15.79 10.57 1.22
N GLU A 67 -14.81 10.72 0.33
CA GLU A 67 -14.13 9.57 -0.27
C GLU A 67 -13.20 8.88 0.74
N THR A 68 -13.07 7.55 0.60
CA THR A 68 -12.21 6.73 1.47
C THR A 68 -11.18 5.94 0.69
N ILE A 69 -10.01 5.74 1.29
CA ILE A 69 -9.04 4.73 0.85
C ILE A 69 -9.11 3.51 1.76
N GLU A 70 -8.88 2.33 1.19
CA GLU A 70 -8.82 1.07 1.93
C GLU A 70 -7.41 0.51 1.87
N LEU A 71 -6.80 0.31 3.04
CA LEU A 71 -5.52 -0.36 3.20
C LEU A 71 -5.80 -1.82 3.57
N VAL A 72 -5.20 -2.76 2.84
CA VAL A 72 -5.19 -4.18 3.17
C VAL A 72 -3.75 -4.65 3.34
N PHE A 73 -3.49 -5.40 4.41
CA PHE A 73 -2.18 -5.97 4.74
C PHE A 73 -2.31 -7.46 5.05
N TRP A 74 -1.50 -8.28 4.39
CA TRP A 74 -1.51 -9.72 4.61
C TRP A 74 -0.15 -10.35 4.33
N THR A 75 0.01 -11.61 4.73
CA THR A 75 1.19 -12.42 4.40
C THR A 75 0.78 -13.61 3.56
N ALA A 76 1.41 -13.78 2.41
CA ALA A 76 1.20 -14.90 1.51
C ALA A 76 2.46 -15.11 0.67
N ASP A 77 2.75 -16.36 0.29
CA ASP A 77 3.79 -16.72 -0.66
C ASP A 77 5.20 -16.19 -0.35
N GLY A 78 5.52 -16.02 0.95
CA GLY A 78 6.80 -15.46 1.38
C GLY A 78 6.90 -13.94 1.29
N TYR A 79 5.78 -13.22 1.17
CA TYR A 79 5.72 -11.76 1.10
C TYR A 79 4.86 -11.14 2.21
N TYR A 80 5.18 -9.90 2.55
CA TYR A 80 4.29 -8.94 3.17
C TYR A 80 3.64 -8.12 2.06
N TRP A 81 2.34 -8.30 1.88
CA TRP A 81 1.58 -7.62 0.85
C TRP A 81 0.85 -6.41 1.41
N LEU A 82 0.90 -5.31 0.67
CA LEU A 82 0.13 -4.10 0.90
C LEU A 82 -0.73 -3.83 -0.33
N ALA A 83 -2.02 -3.61 -0.11
CA ALA A 83 -2.89 -3.06 -1.13
C ALA A 83 -3.49 -1.75 -0.61
N VAL A 84 -3.41 -0.69 -1.42
CA VAL A 84 -4.19 0.53 -1.18
C VAL A 84 -5.16 0.72 -2.32
N SER A 85 -6.44 0.80 -1.96
CA SER A 85 -7.54 0.99 -2.89
C SER A 85 -8.09 2.41 -2.83
N ASP A 86 -8.47 2.92 -4.00
CA ASP A 86 -9.13 4.22 -4.18
C ASP A 86 -10.32 4.07 -5.14
N PRO A 87 -11.32 4.98 -5.07
CA PRO A 87 -12.54 4.91 -5.88
C PRO A 87 -12.35 5.39 -7.33
N GLY A 88 -11.15 5.86 -7.70
CA GLY A 88 -10.87 6.45 -9.00
C GLY A 88 -10.56 5.42 -10.08
N GLU A 89 -10.89 5.79 -11.31
CA GLU A 89 -10.71 4.95 -12.51
C GLU A 89 -9.35 5.18 -13.20
N GLY A 90 -8.61 6.21 -12.79
CA GLY A 90 -7.31 6.55 -13.37
C GLY A 90 -6.23 5.52 -13.03
N TRP A 91 -5.49 5.04 -14.03
CA TRP A 91 -4.36 4.12 -13.80
C TRP A 91 -3.11 4.90 -13.36
N PRO A 92 -2.33 4.39 -12.39
CA PRO A 92 -1.04 4.98 -12.05
C PRO A 92 -0.14 4.97 -13.29
N ARG A 93 0.38 6.14 -13.67
CA ARG A 93 1.39 6.25 -14.73
C ARG A 93 2.72 6.58 -14.09
N LEU A 94 3.74 5.75 -14.34
CA LEU A 94 5.13 6.09 -14.07
C LEU A 94 5.47 7.35 -14.87
N ARG A 95 5.68 8.47 -14.18
CA ARG A 95 6.18 9.70 -14.79
C ARG A 95 7.66 9.81 -14.47
N THR A 96 8.51 9.74 -15.49
CA THR A 96 9.88 10.24 -15.40
C THR A 96 9.81 11.73 -15.08
N SER A 97 10.51 12.16 -14.04
CA SER A 97 10.44 13.52 -13.55
C SER A 97 11.06 14.49 -14.57
N ASP A 98 10.22 15.20 -15.30
CA ASP A 98 10.63 16.38 -16.03
C ASP A 98 10.70 17.55 -15.04
N GLY A 99 11.90 17.82 -14.53
CA GLY A 99 12.27 19.10 -13.93
C GLY A 99 11.76 19.40 -12.52
N GLU A 100 10.48 19.68 -12.30
CA GLU A 100 10.08 20.51 -11.14
C GLU A 100 8.77 20.13 -10.42
N ALA A 101 8.29 18.89 -10.55
CA ALA A 101 7.15 18.42 -9.77
C ALA A 101 7.51 17.20 -8.91
N SER A 102 7.41 17.35 -7.57
CA SER A 102 7.50 16.25 -6.59
C SER A 102 6.48 15.11 -6.79
N GLY A 103 5.63 15.18 -7.83
CA GLY A 103 4.54 14.24 -8.12
C GLY A 103 4.95 12.91 -8.76
N GLY A 104 6.20 12.73 -9.20
CA GLY A 104 6.65 11.51 -9.89
C GLY A 104 7.38 10.47 -9.04
N ARG A 105 7.82 10.81 -7.82
CA ARG A 105 8.69 9.92 -7.01
C ARG A 105 7.94 8.78 -6.33
N GLY A 106 6.63 8.89 -6.14
CA GLY A 106 5.86 7.90 -5.37
C GLY A 106 5.93 6.49 -5.99
N LEU A 107 5.80 6.37 -7.31
CA LEU A 107 5.95 5.08 -7.99
C LEU A 107 7.40 4.60 -8.06
N VAL A 108 8.39 5.51 -8.10
CA VAL A 108 9.81 5.14 -8.02
C VAL A 108 10.13 4.51 -6.66
N LEU A 109 9.55 5.03 -5.57
CA LEU A 109 9.69 4.43 -4.25
C LEU A 109 8.96 3.09 -4.14
N VAL A 110 7.77 2.96 -4.73
CA VAL A 110 7.06 1.66 -4.80
C VAL A 110 7.93 0.63 -5.53
N GLU A 111 8.46 0.98 -6.70
CA GLU A 111 9.37 0.12 -7.48
C GLU A 111 10.63 -0.26 -6.67
N ALA A 112 11.24 0.70 -5.97
CA ALA A 112 12.47 0.47 -5.23
C ALA A 112 12.27 -0.36 -3.95
N LEU A 113 11.09 -0.29 -3.33
CA LEU A 113 10.80 -0.93 -2.03
C LEU A 113 10.09 -2.28 -2.15
N SER A 114 9.59 -2.65 -3.33
CA SER A 114 8.85 -3.89 -3.54
C SER A 114 9.51 -4.75 -4.61
N GLU A 115 9.59 -6.05 -4.38
CA GLU A 115 10.08 -6.97 -5.41
C GLU A 115 9.03 -7.24 -6.50
N VAL A 116 7.76 -7.01 -6.18
CA VAL A 116 6.65 -7.17 -7.11
C VAL A 116 5.55 -6.18 -6.75
N TRP A 117 5.00 -5.51 -7.76
CA TRP A 117 3.81 -4.69 -7.59
C TRP A 117 2.99 -4.64 -8.87
N GLY A 118 1.75 -4.20 -8.74
CA GLY A 118 0.84 -4.04 -9.86
C GLY A 118 -0.42 -3.30 -9.46
N VAL A 119 -1.35 -3.22 -10.40
CA VAL A 119 -2.64 -2.53 -10.23
C VAL A 119 -3.74 -3.53 -10.55
N ALA A 120 -4.70 -3.67 -9.64
CA ALA A 120 -5.84 -4.55 -9.79
C ALA A 120 -7.15 -3.73 -9.77
N PRO A 121 -8.08 -3.95 -10.72
CA PRO A 121 -9.40 -3.35 -10.63
C PRO A 121 -10.15 -3.93 -9.43
N ARG A 122 -10.99 -3.11 -8.79
CA ARG A 122 -11.92 -3.60 -7.77
C ARG A 122 -13.17 -4.17 -8.42
N ALA A 123 -13.78 -5.16 -7.78
CA ALA A 123 -14.98 -5.83 -8.28
C ALA A 123 -16.19 -4.90 -8.49
N VAL A 124 -16.29 -3.81 -7.71
CA VAL A 124 -17.43 -2.87 -7.78
C VAL A 124 -17.03 -1.54 -8.37
N ARG A 125 -16.03 -0.85 -7.80
CA ARG A 125 -15.56 0.46 -8.27
C ARG A 125 -14.13 0.74 -7.81
N GLY A 126 -13.36 1.38 -8.69
CA GLY A 126 -12.00 1.83 -8.40
C GLY A 126 -10.93 0.78 -8.64
N LYS A 127 -9.75 1.03 -8.10
CA LYS A 127 -8.55 0.19 -8.28
C LYS A 127 -7.83 0.00 -6.95
N ALA A 128 -6.95 -0.99 -6.91
CA ALA A 128 -5.97 -1.21 -5.86
C ALA A 128 -4.57 -1.21 -6.47
N VAL A 129 -3.63 -0.47 -5.87
CA VAL A 129 -2.20 -0.70 -6.10
C VAL A 129 -1.73 -1.70 -5.07
N VAL A 130 -1.19 -2.82 -5.53
CA VAL A 130 -0.75 -3.95 -4.71
C VAL A 130 0.77 -4.08 -4.83
N ALA A 131 1.47 -4.17 -3.71
CA ALA A 131 2.92 -4.30 -3.66
C ALA A 131 3.34 -5.33 -2.60
N GLY A 132 4.34 -6.14 -2.92
CA GLY A 132 4.88 -7.19 -2.06
C GLY A 132 6.32 -6.89 -1.67
N VAL A 133 6.60 -6.98 -0.37
CA VAL A 133 7.96 -6.92 0.20
C VAL A 133 8.34 -8.30 0.71
N ARG A 134 9.47 -8.84 0.29
CA ARG A 134 9.87 -10.21 0.63
C ARG A 134 10.07 -10.37 2.14
N ARG A 135 9.52 -11.46 2.67
CA ARG A 135 9.83 -11.94 4.03
C ARG A 135 11.27 -12.45 4.00
N THR A 136 12.17 -11.68 4.57
CA THR A 136 13.50 -12.17 4.89
C THR A 136 13.37 -13.10 6.11
N GLY A 137 13.98 -14.28 6.04
CA GLY A 137 13.87 -15.31 7.08
C GLY A 137 14.57 -14.83 8.35
N TRP A 138 13.79 -14.37 9.32
CA TRP A 138 14.24 -14.01 10.66
C TRP A 138 13.28 -14.64 11.67
#